data_AF-B9DMD9-F1
#
_entry.id   AF-B9DMD9-F1
#
_cell.length_a   1.000
_cell.length_b   1.000
_cell.length_c   1.000
_cell.angle_alpha   90.00
_cell.angle_beta   90.00
_cell.angle_gamma   90.00
#
_symmetry.space_group_name_H-M   'P 1'
#
loop_
_entity.id
_entity.type
_entity.pdbx_description
1 polymer ?
#
loop_
_entity_poly.entity_id
_entity_poly.type
_entity_poly.pdbx_seq_one_letter_code
_entity_poly.pdbx_strand_id
1 'polypeptide(L)'
;MANILQTQLTGIFNRINNQALDIQMAAQCLIQAIGGEGNVYVRGYDDLKFFETYITQSHEKLESSRLLSDLDNFNDLDTTDRVLLFAPFYTEAVQHDTQALIDLDVDFVLICNKNKEVEIPDHLLHYINLNTPRPIVYTEDYDKVVQPHPMALSYIYYEIYTQMIEMIRDLDLDPNA
;
A
#
# COMPACT_ATOMS: atom_id res chain seq x y z
N MET A 1 15.97 -14.40 27.30
CA MET A 1 14.80 -13.65 26.81
C MET A 1 14.53 -14.15 25.40
N ALA A 2 13.44 -14.89 25.17
CA ALA A 2 12.99 -15.10 23.78
C ALA A 2 12.80 -13.72 23.15
N ASN A 3 13.16 -13.55 21.87
CA ASN A 3 13.14 -12.25 21.21
C ASN A 3 11.68 -11.77 21.06
N ILE A 4 11.15 -11.06 22.06
CA ILE A 4 9.74 -10.61 22.14
C ILE A 4 9.37 -9.85 20.86
N LEU A 5 10.26 -8.99 20.38
CA LEU A 5 10.08 -8.26 19.13
C LEU A 5 9.84 -9.22 17.96
N GLN A 6 10.70 -10.22 17.79
CA GLN A 6 10.57 -11.21 16.72
C GLN A 6 9.24 -11.97 16.81
N THR A 7 8.85 -12.46 17.99
CA THR A 7 7.59 -13.19 18.17
C THR A 7 6.38 -12.32 17.80
N GLN A 8 6.40 -11.04 18.19
CA GLN A 8 5.32 -10.10 17.87
C GLN A 8 5.28 -9.74 16.38
N LEU A 9 6.45 -9.53 15.75
CA LEU A 9 6.57 -9.31 14.31
C LEU A 9 6.07 -10.50 13.50
N THR A 10 6.43 -11.73 13.88
CA THR A 10 5.87 -12.95 13.26
C THR A 10 4.35 -12.97 13.35
N GLY A 11 3.77 -12.56 14.49
CA GLY A 11 2.33 -12.43 14.63
C GLY A 11 1.71 -11.39 13.68
N ILE A 12 2.39 -10.27 13.43
CA ILE A 12 1.95 -9.25 12.46
C ILE A 12 2.02 -9.80 11.04
N PHE A 13 3.17 -10.37 10.63
CA PHE A 13 3.35 -10.92 9.29
C PHE A 13 2.37 -12.05 8.99
N ASN A 14 2.07 -12.92 9.96
CA ASN A 14 1.04 -13.95 9.79
C ASN A 14 -0.36 -13.35 9.53
N ARG A 15 -0.71 -12.24 10.21
CA ARG A 15 -1.98 -11.56 9.94
C ARG A 15 -1.99 -10.86 8.58
N ILE A 16 -0.85 -10.34 8.13
CA ILE A 16 -0.70 -9.78 6.79
C ILE A 16 -0.85 -10.89 5.74
N ASN A 17 -0.21 -12.05 5.93
CA ASN A 17 -0.32 -13.21 5.04
C ASN A 17 -1.74 -13.75 4.92
N ASN A 18 -2.56 -13.61 5.96
CA ASN A 18 -3.99 -13.97 5.88
C ASN A 18 -4.79 -13.06 4.93
N GLN A 19 -4.20 -11.96 4.44
CA GLN A 19 -4.76 -11.06 3.43
C GLN A 19 -4.14 -11.31 2.04
N ALA A 20 -3.60 -12.51 1.78
CA ALA A 20 -2.92 -12.81 0.51
C ALA A 20 -3.77 -12.52 -0.73
N LEU A 21 -5.08 -12.79 -0.67
CA LEU A 21 -6.01 -12.48 -1.76
C LEU A 21 -6.17 -10.97 -1.96
N ASP A 22 -6.31 -10.21 -0.89
CA ASP A 22 -6.43 -8.74 -0.95
C ASP A 22 -5.14 -8.11 -1.51
N ILE A 23 -3.98 -8.63 -1.08
CA ILE A 23 -2.67 -8.22 -1.59
C ILE A 23 -2.54 -8.55 -3.08
N GLN A 24 -3.02 -9.71 -3.51
CA GLN A 24 -3.03 -10.08 -4.91
C GLN A 24 -3.93 -9.18 -5.76
N MET A 25 -5.12 -8.85 -5.27
CA MET A 25 -6.02 -7.93 -5.94
C MET A 25 -5.42 -6.51 -6.03
N ALA A 26 -4.70 -6.06 -4.99
CA ALA A 26 -3.96 -4.80 -5.04
C ALA A 26 -2.85 -4.81 -6.09
N ALA A 27 -2.05 -5.88 -6.18
CA ALA A 27 -1.05 -6.03 -7.24
C ALA A 27 -1.67 -6.00 -8.64
N GLN A 28 -2.79 -6.71 -8.83
CA GLN A 28 -3.56 -6.72 -10.08
C GLN A 28 -4.17 -5.35 -10.42
N CYS A 29 -4.58 -4.58 -9.42
CA CYS A 29 -5.06 -3.21 -9.62
C CYS A 29 -3.91 -2.33 -10.14
N LEU A 30 -2.76 -2.31 -9.45
CA LEU A 30 -1.64 -1.44 -9.79
C LEU A 30 -1.02 -1.76 -11.16
N ILE A 31 -0.94 -3.04 -11.53
CA ILE A 31 -0.34 -3.44 -12.81
C ILE A 31 -1.15 -3.00 -14.03
N GLN A 32 -2.46 -2.73 -13.86
CA GLN A 32 -3.30 -2.24 -14.96
C GLN A 32 -2.83 -0.87 -15.48
N ALA A 33 -2.22 -0.04 -14.62
CA ALA A 33 -1.57 1.20 -15.07
C ALA A 33 -0.28 0.91 -15.85
N ILE A 34 0.53 -0.07 -15.41
CA ILE A 34 1.85 -0.37 -15.98
C ILE A 34 1.73 -1.03 -17.37
N GLY A 35 0.73 -1.90 -17.57
CA GLY A 35 0.45 -2.52 -18.87
C GLY A 35 -0.32 -1.63 -19.86
N GLY A 36 -0.71 -0.42 -19.44
CA GLY A 36 -1.45 0.55 -20.24
C GLY A 36 -0.67 1.84 -20.51
N GLU A 37 -1.38 2.95 -20.79
CA GLU A 37 -0.80 4.29 -20.97
C GLU A 37 -0.75 5.11 -19.66
N GLY A 38 -1.18 4.53 -18.54
CA GLY A 38 -1.31 5.19 -17.23
C GLY A 38 -0.07 5.12 -16.35
N ASN A 39 -0.13 5.73 -15.17
CA ASN A 39 0.94 5.72 -14.16
C ASN A 39 0.43 5.23 -12.80
N VAL A 40 1.36 4.75 -11.98
CA VAL A 40 1.09 4.44 -10.56
C VAL A 40 1.48 5.64 -9.70
N TYR A 41 0.51 6.42 -9.24
CA TYR A 41 0.77 7.55 -8.36
C TYR A 41 0.83 7.11 -6.90
N VAL A 42 1.84 7.59 -6.18
CA VAL A 42 2.17 7.12 -4.83
C VAL A 42 2.04 8.26 -3.83
N ARG A 43 1.35 8.02 -2.71
CA ARG A 43 1.29 8.95 -1.59
C ARG A 43 1.33 8.26 -0.23
N GLY A 44 2.26 8.71 0.59
CA GLY A 44 2.45 8.31 1.97
C GLY A 44 2.06 9.42 2.93
N TYR A 45 1.53 9.03 4.08
CA TYR A 45 1.11 9.95 5.13
C TYR A 45 1.91 9.72 6.42
N ASP A 46 2.00 10.78 7.23
CA ASP A 46 2.64 10.77 8.55
C ASP A 46 4.03 10.09 8.52
N ASP A 47 4.28 9.21 9.50
CA ASP A 47 5.53 8.48 9.68
C ASP A 47 5.84 7.48 8.56
N LEU A 48 4.91 7.24 7.63
CA LEU A 48 5.17 6.39 6.47
C LEU A 48 5.57 7.17 5.23
N LYS A 49 5.44 8.51 5.22
CA LYS A 49 5.73 9.34 4.04
C LYS A 49 7.11 9.10 3.42
N PHE A 50 8.12 8.80 4.22
CA PHE A 50 9.48 8.52 3.72
C PHE A 50 9.54 7.37 2.69
N PHE A 51 8.55 6.47 2.69
CA PHE A 51 8.53 5.30 1.81
C PHE A 51 8.10 5.64 0.37
N GLU A 52 7.54 6.84 0.12
CA GLU A 52 7.19 7.33 -1.22
C GLU A 52 8.40 7.30 -2.17
N THR A 53 9.53 7.84 -1.71
CA THR A 53 10.78 7.90 -2.48
C THR A 53 11.34 6.50 -2.74
N TYR A 54 11.18 5.59 -1.78
CA TYR A 54 11.64 4.21 -1.96
C TYR A 54 10.83 3.51 -3.08
N ILE A 55 9.51 3.65 -3.08
CA ILE A 55 8.63 3.06 -4.11
C ILE A 55 8.91 3.65 -5.50
N THR A 56 9.30 4.92 -5.59
CA THR A 56 9.43 5.64 -6.88
C THR A 56 10.86 5.67 -7.44
N GLN A 57 11.87 5.56 -6.58
CA GLN A 57 13.27 5.83 -6.97
C GLN A 57 14.27 4.73 -6.60
N SER A 58 13.87 3.72 -5.81
CA SER A 58 14.79 2.62 -5.45
C SER A 58 15.08 1.68 -6.63
N HIS A 59 16.03 0.76 -6.42
CA HIS A 59 16.26 -0.35 -7.36
C HIS A 59 15.09 -1.33 -7.43
N GLU A 60 14.21 -1.32 -6.43
CA GLU A 60 13.03 -2.17 -6.31
C GLU A 60 11.77 -1.32 -6.44
N LYS A 61 11.82 -0.24 -7.24
CA LYS A 61 10.71 0.67 -7.49
C LYS A 61 9.60 0.00 -8.28
N LEU A 62 8.38 0.52 -8.16
CA LEU A 62 7.31 0.18 -9.09
C LEU A 62 7.59 0.84 -10.45
N GLU A 63 7.40 0.09 -11.54
CA GLU A 63 7.52 0.66 -12.89
C GLU A 63 6.44 1.71 -13.13
N SER A 64 6.76 2.73 -13.93
CA SER A 64 5.88 3.88 -14.21
C SER A 64 5.32 4.58 -12.97
N SER A 65 5.96 4.43 -11.79
CA SER A 65 5.50 5.09 -10.58
C SER A 65 5.96 6.55 -10.48
N ARG A 66 5.07 7.40 -9.95
CA ARG A 66 5.28 8.84 -9.75
C ARG A 66 4.77 9.26 -8.38
N LEU A 67 5.24 10.39 -7.86
CA LEU A 67 4.65 10.93 -6.64
C LEU A 67 3.31 11.55 -6.98
N LEU A 68 2.28 11.29 -6.17
CA LEU A 68 0.99 11.97 -6.32
C LEU A 68 1.13 13.50 -6.14
N SER A 69 2.13 13.93 -5.38
CA SER A 69 2.47 15.35 -5.20
C SER A 69 3.12 16.00 -6.43
N ASP A 70 3.48 15.22 -7.46
CA ASP A 70 3.97 15.78 -8.73
C ASP A 70 2.83 16.31 -9.60
N LEU A 71 1.57 15.99 -9.25
CA LEU A 71 0.39 16.55 -9.88
C LEU A 71 0.05 17.92 -9.31
N ASP A 72 -0.34 18.84 -10.19
CA ASP A 72 -0.85 20.15 -9.78
C ASP A 72 -2.29 20.02 -9.25
N ASN A 73 -3.07 19.09 -9.81
CA ASN A 73 -4.44 18.80 -9.40
C ASN A 73 -4.79 17.30 -9.50
N PHE A 74 -5.69 16.82 -8.64
CA PHE A 74 -6.25 15.46 -8.77
C PHE A 74 -7.00 15.25 -10.10
N ASN A 75 -7.55 16.31 -10.69
CA ASN A 75 -8.18 16.26 -12.02
C ASN A 75 -7.20 15.95 -13.16
N ASP A 76 -5.89 15.92 -12.89
CA ASP A 76 -4.88 15.50 -13.85
C ASP A 76 -4.78 13.97 -13.94
N LEU A 77 -5.43 13.24 -13.01
CA LEU A 77 -5.60 11.79 -13.08
C LEU A 77 -6.75 11.43 -14.02
N ASP A 78 -6.61 10.28 -14.69
CA ASP A 78 -7.71 9.65 -15.42
C ASP A 78 -7.90 8.17 -15.05
N THR A 79 -8.88 7.52 -15.67
CA THR A 79 -9.27 6.12 -15.39
C THR A 79 -8.19 5.09 -15.73
N THR A 80 -7.14 5.47 -16.46
CA THR A 80 -5.98 4.60 -16.77
C THR A 80 -4.93 4.63 -15.66
N ASP A 81 -4.93 5.66 -14.82
CA ASP A 81 -4.02 5.78 -13.69
C ASP A 81 -4.47 4.92 -12.50
N ARG A 82 -3.52 4.59 -11.64
CA ARG A 82 -3.77 3.87 -10.38
C ARG A 82 -3.09 4.60 -9.25
N VAL A 83 -3.70 4.61 -8.07
CA VAL A 83 -3.12 5.29 -6.90
C VAL A 83 -2.80 4.32 -5.78
N LEU A 84 -1.58 4.40 -5.25
CA LEU A 84 -1.13 3.68 -4.07
C LEU A 84 -1.01 4.64 -2.89
N LEU A 85 -1.96 4.52 -1.94
CA LEU A 85 -2.00 5.29 -0.71
C LEU A 85 -1.56 4.43 0.48
N PHE A 86 -0.72 4.97 1.37
CA PHE A 86 -0.37 4.29 2.61
C PHE A 86 -0.19 5.24 3.80
N ALA A 87 -0.76 4.85 4.93
CA ALA A 87 -0.77 5.64 6.16
C ALA A 87 -0.75 4.73 7.39
N PRO A 88 -0.21 5.18 8.55
CA PRO A 88 -0.40 4.46 9.80
C PRO A 88 -1.89 4.23 10.12
N PHE A 89 -2.72 5.25 9.90
CA PHE A 89 -4.15 5.26 10.22
C PHE A 89 -4.94 6.03 9.15
N TYR A 90 -6.25 5.77 9.10
CA TYR A 90 -7.17 6.48 8.22
C TYR A 90 -7.57 7.83 8.84
N THR A 91 -6.77 8.86 8.56
CA THR A 91 -6.97 10.24 9.05
C THR A 91 -7.84 11.06 8.10
N GLU A 92 -8.23 12.27 8.49
CA GLU A 92 -9.00 13.19 7.63
C GLU A 92 -8.30 13.49 6.31
N ALA A 93 -6.96 13.59 6.30
CA ALA A 93 -6.20 13.81 5.08
C ALA A 93 -6.25 12.60 4.14
N VAL A 94 -6.18 11.38 4.68
CA VAL A 94 -6.34 10.15 3.90
C VAL A 94 -7.77 10.07 3.36
N GLN A 95 -8.76 10.38 4.19
CA GLN A 95 -10.17 10.38 3.79
C GLN A 95 -10.45 11.34 2.65
N HIS A 96 -9.96 12.59 2.76
CA HIS A 96 -10.09 13.61 1.73
C HIS A 96 -9.58 13.11 0.38
N ASP A 97 -8.36 12.58 0.35
CA ASP A 97 -7.75 12.11 -0.90
C ASP A 97 -8.46 10.85 -1.44
N THR A 98 -8.88 9.92 -0.59
CA THR A 98 -9.70 8.78 -1.06
C THR A 98 -11.04 9.21 -1.64
N GLN A 99 -11.69 10.22 -1.05
CA GLN A 99 -12.95 10.73 -1.59
C GLN A 99 -12.75 11.40 -2.95
N ALA A 100 -11.66 12.15 -3.12
CA ALA A 100 -11.31 12.75 -4.40
C ALA A 100 -11.11 11.69 -5.50
N LEU A 101 -10.45 10.57 -5.19
CA LEU A 101 -10.27 9.46 -6.13
C LEU A 101 -11.59 8.76 -6.50
N ILE A 102 -12.47 8.57 -5.50
CA ILE A 102 -13.81 8.03 -5.72
C ILE A 102 -14.63 8.94 -6.64
N ASP A 103 -14.60 10.25 -6.39
CA ASP A 103 -15.34 11.23 -7.19
C ASP A 103 -14.84 11.30 -8.65
N LEU A 104 -13.59 10.90 -8.89
CA LEU A 104 -12.94 10.85 -10.21
C LEU A 104 -13.03 9.48 -10.90
N ASP A 105 -13.62 8.47 -10.24
CA ASP A 105 -13.68 7.08 -10.76
C ASP A 105 -12.29 6.48 -11.03
N VAL A 106 -11.32 6.78 -10.15
CA VAL A 106 -9.95 6.27 -10.23
C VAL A 106 -9.76 5.14 -9.23
N ASP A 107 -9.35 3.97 -9.71
CA ASP A 107 -9.04 2.81 -8.87
C ASP A 107 -7.80 3.04 -8.00
N PHE A 108 -7.86 2.62 -6.74
CA PHE A 108 -6.76 2.82 -5.81
C PHE A 108 -6.58 1.69 -4.78
N VAL A 109 -5.33 1.55 -4.34
CA VAL A 109 -4.92 0.69 -3.24
C VAL A 109 -4.72 1.54 -1.99
N LEU A 110 -5.29 1.12 -0.86
CA LEU A 110 -5.08 1.75 0.43
C LEU A 110 -4.50 0.78 1.45
N ILE A 111 -3.33 1.13 2.00
CA ILE A 111 -2.67 0.39 3.07
C ILE A 111 -2.68 1.23 4.34
N CYS A 112 -3.54 0.90 5.30
CA CYS A 112 -3.50 1.51 6.64
C CYS A 112 -4.08 0.58 7.70
N ASN A 113 -3.99 0.93 8.98
CA ASN A 113 -4.75 0.20 9.99
C ASN A 113 -6.26 0.47 9.82
N LYS A 114 -7.10 -0.56 9.98
CA LYS A 114 -8.56 -0.44 9.84
C LYS A 114 -9.10 0.62 10.80
N ASN A 115 -9.90 1.54 10.26
CA ASN A 115 -10.82 2.37 11.05
C ASN A 115 -12.25 1.82 10.88
N LYS A 116 -13.10 1.96 11.89
CA LYS A 116 -14.44 1.36 11.93
C LYS A 116 -15.53 2.21 11.24
N GLU A 117 -15.19 3.35 10.65
CA GLU A 117 -16.17 4.41 10.44
C GLU A 117 -16.39 4.89 8.99
N VAL A 118 -15.66 4.38 7.99
CA VAL A 118 -15.86 4.83 6.60
C VAL A 118 -16.20 3.67 5.66
N GLU A 119 -17.35 3.79 5.02
CA GLU A 119 -17.84 2.90 3.98
C GLU A 119 -17.31 3.40 2.64
N ILE A 120 -16.46 2.62 2.00
CA ILE A 120 -15.84 2.94 0.69
C ILE A 120 -16.35 1.91 -0.31
N PRO A 121 -16.72 2.29 -1.56
CA PRO A 121 -17.18 1.32 -2.54
C PRO A 121 -16.14 0.23 -2.81
N ASP A 122 -16.52 -1.03 -2.61
CA ASP A 122 -15.62 -2.19 -2.71
C ASP A 122 -14.96 -2.37 -4.10
N HIS A 123 -15.51 -1.76 -5.15
CA HIS A 123 -15.00 -1.93 -6.52
C HIS A 123 -13.85 -0.97 -6.88
N LEU A 124 -13.75 0.19 -6.22
CA LEU A 124 -12.70 1.19 -6.48
C LEU A 124 -11.53 1.06 -5.51
N LEU A 125 -11.77 0.43 -4.35
CA LEU A 125 -10.80 0.32 -3.27
C LEU A 125 -10.30 -1.11 -3.10
N HIS A 126 -8.98 -1.28 -3.25
CA HIS A 126 -8.26 -2.45 -2.80
C HIS A 126 -7.59 -2.16 -1.46
N TYR A 127 -8.21 -2.66 -0.38
CA TYR A 127 -7.78 -2.37 0.98
C TYR A 127 -6.88 -3.46 1.57
N ILE A 128 -5.75 -3.06 2.17
CA ILE A 128 -4.87 -3.96 2.93
C ILE A 128 -4.68 -3.42 4.35
N ASN A 129 -4.99 -4.24 5.35
CA ASN A 129 -4.77 -3.85 6.75
C ASN A 129 -3.29 -3.93 7.11
N LEU A 130 -2.73 -2.83 7.60
CA LEU A 130 -1.34 -2.74 8.08
C LEU A 130 -1.07 -3.59 9.34
N ASN A 131 -2.11 -3.99 10.08
CA ASN A 131 -2.02 -4.91 11.24
C ASN A 131 -1.09 -4.46 12.38
N THR A 132 -0.89 -3.15 12.52
CA THR A 132 -0.04 -2.48 13.53
C THR A 132 -0.81 -1.41 14.33
N PRO A 133 -2.00 -1.68 14.89
CA PRO A 133 -2.84 -0.65 15.51
C PRO A 133 -2.32 -0.14 16.86
N ARG A 134 -1.27 -0.76 17.41
CA ARG A 134 -0.69 -0.45 18.71
C ARG A 134 0.77 -0.91 18.79
N PRO A 135 1.58 -0.36 19.70
CA PRO A 135 2.93 -0.84 19.90
C PRO A 135 2.96 -2.26 20.54
N ILE A 136 4.04 -3.00 20.25
CA ILE A 136 4.13 -4.46 20.46
C ILE A 136 5.23 -4.93 21.41
N VAL A 137 6.28 -4.12 21.64
CA VAL A 137 7.36 -4.48 22.56
C VAL A 137 7.07 -3.91 23.94
N TYR A 138 7.05 -4.78 24.95
CA TYR A 138 6.96 -4.42 26.36
C TYR A 138 8.36 -4.20 26.93
N THR A 139 8.59 -3.07 27.58
CA THR A 139 9.78 -2.86 28.41
C THR A 139 9.69 -3.66 29.71
N GLU A 140 10.75 -3.67 30.52
CA GLU A 140 10.72 -4.25 31.87
C GLU A 140 9.66 -3.59 32.77
N ASP A 141 9.30 -2.34 32.47
CA ASP A 141 8.24 -1.56 33.13
C ASP A 141 6.85 -1.73 32.47
N TYR A 142 6.70 -2.69 31.54
CA TYR A 142 5.48 -2.96 30.77
C TYR A 142 5.04 -1.85 29.80
N ASP A 143 5.90 -0.87 29.50
CA ASP A 143 5.61 0.14 28.49
C ASP A 143 5.63 -0.46 27.08
N LYS A 144 4.69 -0.04 26.24
CA LYS A 144 4.61 -0.44 24.83
C LYS A 144 5.37 0.57 23.97
N VAL A 145 6.55 0.18 23.46
CA VAL A 145 7.50 1.17 22.89
C VAL A 145 7.71 1.08 21.37
N VAL A 146 7.49 -0.07 20.73
CA VAL A 146 7.73 -0.24 19.28
C VAL A 146 6.42 -0.43 18.54
N GLN A 147 6.07 0.47 17.63
CA GLN A 147 4.96 0.31 16.69
C GLN A 147 5.52 0.17 15.26
N PRO A 148 5.50 -1.03 14.67
CA PRO A 148 6.34 -1.35 13.52
C PRO A 148 5.65 -1.05 12.18
N HIS A 149 5.06 0.14 12.02
CA HIS A 149 4.41 0.52 10.77
C HIS A 149 5.34 0.37 9.55
N PRO A 150 6.60 0.86 9.58
CA PRO A 150 7.52 0.70 8.45
C PRO A 150 7.78 -0.76 8.07
N MET A 151 8.00 -1.64 9.06
CA MET A 151 8.28 -3.06 8.80
C MET A 151 7.08 -3.77 8.18
N ALA A 152 5.87 -3.45 8.65
CA ALA A 152 4.64 -4.00 8.08
C ALA A 152 4.42 -3.49 6.65
N LEU A 153 4.61 -2.19 6.41
CA LEU A 153 4.46 -1.60 5.07
C LEU A 153 5.48 -2.19 4.09
N SER A 154 6.76 -2.28 4.48
CA SER A 154 7.79 -2.88 3.61
C SER A 154 7.50 -4.34 3.29
N TYR A 155 6.99 -5.11 4.25
CA TYR A 155 6.58 -6.50 4.01
C TYR A 155 5.42 -6.57 2.99
N ILE A 156 4.36 -5.76 3.17
CA ILE A 156 3.24 -5.69 2.22
C ILE A 156 3.72 -5.25 0.84
N TYR A 157 4.60 -4.24 0.78
CA TYR A 157 5.18 -3.76 -0.46
C TYR A 157 5.91 -4.87 -1.22
N TYR A 158 6.74 -5.66 -0.53
CA TYR A 158 7.46 -6.76 -1.18
C TYR A 158 6.55 -7.88 -1.66
N GLU A 159 5.45 -8.16 -0.96
CA GLU A 159 4.43 -9.09 -1.45
C GLU A 159 3.77 -8.56 -2.72
N ILE A 160 3.36 -7.28 -2.77
CA ILE A 160 2.81 -6.65 -3.97
C ILE A 160 3.84 -6.65 -5.11
N TYR A 161 5.05 -6.17 -4.84
CA TYR A 161 6.12 -6.06 -5.82
C TYR A 161 6.45 -7.40 -6.45
N THR A 162 6.60 -8.46 -5.64
CA THR A 162 6.90 -9.80 -6.16
C THR A 162 5.78 -10.31 -7.06
N GLN A 163 4.52 -10.11 -6.66
CA GLN A 163 3.38 -10.51 -7.49
C GLN A 163 3.32 -9.73 -8.81
N MET A 164 3.60 -8.43 -8.79
CA MET A 164 3.64 -7.61 -10.00
C MET A 164 4.77 -8.07 -10.94
N ILE A 165 5.96 -8.38 -10.41
CA ILE A 165 7.08 -8.90 -11.21
C ILE A 165 6.71 -10.21 -11.91
N GLU A 166 6.05 -11.14 -11.21
CA GLU A 166 5.60 -12.38 -11.83
C GLU A 166 4.55 -12.14 -12.91
N MET A 167 3.57 -11.23 -12.67
CA MET A 167 2.57 -10.86 -13.67
C MET A 167 3.18 -10.19 -14.92
N ILE A 168 4.16 -9.29 -14.76
CA ILE A 168 4.87 -8.66 -15.88
C ILE A 168 5.58 -9.72 -16.72
N ARG A 169 6.28 -10.66 -16.08
CA ARG A 169 6.95 -11.75 -16.78
C ARG A 169 5.98 -12.63 -17.55
N ASP A 170 4.82 -12.94 -16.97
CA ASP A 170 3.79 -13.72 -17.65
C ASP A 170 3.24 -12.99 -18.89
N LEU A 171 3.14 -11.66 -18.87
CA LEU A 171 2.76 -10.84 -20.03
C LEU A 171 3.84 -10.85 -21.12
N ASP A 172 5.11 -10.70 -20.75
CA ASP A 172 6.25 -10.71 -21.69
C ASP A 172 6.49 -12.08 -22.34
N LEU A 173 6.00 -13.15 -21.71
CA LEU A 173 6.11 -14.52 -22.19
C LEU A 173 4.99 -14.91 -23.18
N ASP A 174 4.00 -14.05 -23.45
CA ASP A 174 3.01 -14.31 -24.50
C ASP A 174 3.59 -13.92 -25.88
N PRO A 175 3.92 -14.89 -26.76
CA PRO A 175 4.46 -14.60 -28.09
C PRO A 175 3.47 -13.90 -29.04
N ASN A 176 2.26 -13.57 -28.57
CA ASN A 176 1.25 -12.82 -29.33
C ASN A 176 0.87 -11.45 -28.71
N ALA A 177 1.58 -10.99 -27.66
CA ALA A 177 1.43 -9.63 -27.14
C ALA A 177 2.16 -8.58 -28.03
#